data_AF-A0A3D3M840-F1
#
_entry.id   AF-A0A3D3M840-F1
#
_cell.length_a   1.000
_cell.length_b   1.000
_cell.length_c   1.000
_cell.angle_alpha   90.00
_cell.angle_beta   90.00
_cell.angle_gamma   90.00
#
_symmetry.space_group_name_H-M   'P 1'
#
loop_
_entity.id
_entity.type
_entity.pdbx_description
1 polymer ?
#
loop_
_entity_poly.entity_id
_entity_poly.type
_entity_poly.pdbx_seq_one_letter_code
_entity_poly.pdbx_strand_id
1 'polypeptide(L)' 'MKKLVPDPPPVLCIRAGISHEKSIHLAQQHIESAMNIAHEIAEHACAEQQERINAAILQMQISRALLKVSVATMSVVV' A
#
# COMPACT_ATOMS: atom_id res chain seq x y z
N MET A 1 0.44 -20.40 -30.78
CA MET A 1 0.82 -19.03 -30.39
C MET A 1 0.16 -18.72 -29.05
N LYS A 2 0.91 -18.66 -27.94
CA LYS A 2 0.37 -18.16 -26.67
C LYS A 2 0.30 -16.63 -26.80
N LYS A 3 -0.90 -16.08 -26.93
CA LYS A 3 -1.09 -14.63 -26.94
C LYS A 3 -0.66 -14.11 -25.56
N LEU A 4 0.24 -13.14 -25.53
CA LEU A 4 0.57 -12.42 -24.32
C LEU A 4 -0.69 -11.65 -23.91
N VAL A 5 -1.33 -12.08 -22.82
CA VAL A 5 -2.48 -11.37 -22.26
C VAL A 5 -1.90 -10.26 -21.40
N PRO A 6 -2.21 -8.97 -21.66
CA PRO A 6 -1.82 -7.88 -20.79
C PRO A 6 -2.39 -8.10 -19.40
N ASP A 7 -1.65 -7.69 -18.37
CA ASP A 7 -2.16 -7.75 -16.99
C ASP A 7 -3.47 -6.96 -16.88
N PRO A 8 -4.47 -7.49 -16.15
CA PRO A 8 -5.75 -6.82 -15.99
C PRO A 8 -5.55 -5.46 -15.31
N PRO A 9 -6.38 -4.45 -15.65
CA PRO A 9 -6.27 -3.13 -15.05
C PRO A 9 -6.49 -3.20 -13.53
N PRO A 10 -5.86 -2.30 -12.75
CA PRO A 10 -6.08 -2.25 -11.31
C PRO A 10 -7.57 -1.99 -11.02
N VAL A 11 -8.15 -2.85 -10.18
CA VAL A 11 -9.56 -2.77 -9.80
C VAL A 11 -9.68 -2.16 -8.41
N LEU A 12 -10.65 -1.27 -8.20
CA LEU A 12 -10.98 -0.78 -6.86
C LEU A 12 -11.56 -1.95 -6.03
N CYS A 13 -10.77 -2.47 -5.10
CA CYS A 13 -11.16 -3.62 -4.27
C CYS A 13 -12.03 -3.26 -3.05
N ILE A 14 -12.41 -1.98 -2.90
CA ILE A 14 -13.17 -1.49 -1.74
C ILE A 14 -14.64 -1.34 -2.11
N ARG A 15 -15.53 -1.95 -1.33
CA ARG A 15 -16.99 -1.82 -1.44
C ARG A 15 -17.55 -1.05 -0.25
N ALA A 16 -18.69 -0.40 -0.44
CA ALA A 16 -19.44 0.19 0.67
C ALA A 16 -19.84 -0.91 1.68
N GLY A 17 -19.87 -0.58 2.97
CA GLY A 17 -20.29 -1.50 4.03
C GLY A 17 -19.22 -2.46 4.55
N ILE A 18 -17.94 -2.25 4.24
CA ILE A 18 -16.85 -3.00 4.89
C ILE A 18 -16.81 -2.68 6.39
N SER A 19 -16.53 -3.69 7.22
CA SER A 19 -16.34 -3.48 8.66
C SER A 19 -15.08 -2.66 8.92
N HIS A 20 -15.06 -1.97 10.06
CA HIS A 20 -13.92 -1.17 10.47
C HIS A 20 -12.61 -2.00 10.52
N GLU A 21 -12.63 -3.17 11.15
CA GLU A 21 -11.48 -4.08 11.21
C GLU A 21 -11.01 -4.52 9.82
N LYS A 22 -11.95 -4.88 8.93
CA LYS A 22 -11.63 -5.26 7.56
C LYS A 22 -11.06 -4.08 6.77
N SER A 23 -11.53 -2.86 7.02
CA SER A 23 -11.00 -1.65 6.40
C SER A 23 -9.56 -1.36 6.79
N ILE A 24 -9.20 -1.58 8.06
CA ILE A 24 -7.83 -1.49 8.56
C ILE A 24 -6.95 -2.53 7.90
N HIS A 25 -7.40 -3.79 7.87
CA HIS A 25 -6.63 -4.89 7.29
C HIS A 25 -6.34 -4.63 5.81
N LEU A 26 -7.36 -4.24 5.04
CA LEU A 26 -7.20 -3.89 3.62
C LEU A 26 -6.25 -2.69 3.44
N ALA A 27 -6.37 -1.65 4.27
CA ALA A 27 -5.46 -0.51 4.22
C ALA A 27 -3.99 -0.93 4.44
N GLN A 28 -3.73 -1.81 5.41
CA GLN A 28 -2.38 -2.34 5.64
C GLN A 28 -1.86 -3.14 4.44
N GLN A 29 -2.69 -4.03 3.86
CA GLN A 29 -2.34 -4.81 2.68
C GLN A 29 -2.03 -3.93 1.47
N HIS A 30 -2.84 -2.88 1.24
CA HIS A 30 -2.62 -1.96 0.13
C HIS A 30 -1.36 -1.11 0.31
N ILE A 31 -1.06 -0.64 1.53
CA ILE A 31 0.19 0.08 1.79
C ILE A 31 1.41 -0.83 1.58
N GLU A 32 1.34 -2.09 2.02
CA GLU A 32 2.40 -3.07 1.80
C GLU A 32 2.62 -3.39 0.32
N SER A 33 1.55 -3.63 -0.43
CA SER A 33 1.61 -3.84 -1.88
C SER A 33 2.18 -2.61 -2.60
N ALA A 34 1.77 -1.40 -2.21
CA ALA A 34 2.30 -0.16 -2.79
C ALA A 34 3.80 0.03 -2.52
N MET A 35 4.28 -0.32 -1.32
CA MET A 35 5.71 -0.29 -1.02
C MET A 35 6.50 -1.30 -1.86
N ASN A 36 5.99 -2.52 -2.03
CA ASN A 36 6.66 -3.53 -2.87
C ASN A 36 6.81 -3.06 -4.31
N ILE A 37 5.72 -2.54 -4.91
CA ILE A 37 5.75 -1.97 -6.26
C ILE A 37 6.74 -0.79 -6.33
N ALA A 38 6.73 0.10 -5.33
CA ALA A 38 7.64 1.23 -5.30
C ALA A 38 9.11 0.78 -5.20
N HIS A 39 9.41 -0.25 -4.41
CA HIS A 39 10.74 -0.84 -4.31
C HIS A 39 11.19 -1.43 -5.65
N GLU A 40 10.35 -2.22 -6.31
CA GLU A 40 10.64 -2.78 -7.65
C GLU A 40 10.92 -1.67 -8.68
N ILE A 41 10.15 -0.58 -8.67
CA ILE A 41 10.37 0.55 -9.58
C ILE A 41 11.67 1.30 -9.22
N ALA A 42 11.96 1.47 -7.93
CA ALA A 42 13.17 2.17 -7.48
C ALA A 42 14.47 1.51 -7.94
N GLU A 43 14.48 0.17 -8.09
CA GLU A 43 15.64 -0.59 -8.58
C GLU A 43 15.97 -0.30 -10.05
N HIS A 44 14.99 0.17 -10.82
CA HIS A 44 15.12 0.43 -12.26
C HIS A 44 15.04 1.92 -12.62
N ALA A 45 14.85 2.79 -11.63
CA ALA A 45 14.68 4.22 -11.81
C ALA A 45 16.01 4.97 -11.99
N CYS A 46 15.99 6.11 -12.70
CA CYS A 46 17.13 7.01 -12.71
C CYS A 46 17.30 7.72 -11.35
N ALA A 47 18.47 8.30 -11.07
CA ALA A 47 18.79 8.85 -9.74
C ALA A 47 17.74 9.85 -9.19
N GLU A 48 17.24 10.77 -10.02
CA GLU A 48 16.20 11.74 -9.60
C GLU A 48 14.86 11.07 -9.27
N GLN A 49 14.48 10.05 -10.06
CA GLN A 49 13.26 9.28 -9.81
C GLN A 49 13.42 8.41 -8.57
N GLN A 50 14.58 7.81 -8.37
CA GLN A 50 14.88 6.96 -7.22
C GLN A 50 14.77 7.73 -5.90
N GLU A 51 15.29 8.96 -5.84
CA GLU A 51 15.14 9.82 -4.65
C GLU A 51 13.66 10.10 -4.34
N ARG A 52 12.85 10.45 -5.35
CA ARG A 52 11.41 10.68 -5.19
C ARG A 52 10.66 9.42 -4.76
N ILE A 53 11.01 8.26 -5.32
CA ILE A 53 10.39 6.98 -4.97
C ILE A 53 10.74 6.60 -3.52
N ASN A 54 12.00 6.77 -3.11
CA ASN A 54 12.43 6.54 -1.74
C ASN A 54 11.72 7.46 -0.74
N ALA A 55 11.53 8.74 -1.09
CA ALA A 55 10.75 9.67 -0.28
C ALA A 55 9.27 9.21 -0.16
N ALA A 56 8.67 8.70 -1.24
CA ALA A 56 7.32 8.15 -1.20
C ALA A 56 7.23 6.88 -0.32
N ILE A 57 8.20 5.97 -0.44
CA ILE A 57 8.30 4.76 0.40
C ILE A 57 8.35 5.16 1.89
N LEU A 58 9.15 6.16 2.25
CA LEU A 58 9.22 6.66 3.63
C LEU A 58 7.85 7.15 4.13
N GLN A 59 7.10 7.91 3.31
CA GLN A 59 5.75 8.36 3.68
C GLN A 59 4.77 7.19 3.86
N MET A 60 4.87 6.14 3.03
CA MET A 60 4.08 4.91 3.18
C MET A 60 4.42 4.18 4.49
N GLN A 61 5.70 4.09 4.85
CA GLN A 61 6.15 3.49 6.12
C GLN A 61 5.60 4.26 7.33
N ILE A 62 5.67 5.60 7.30
CA ILE A 62 5.09 6.46 8.33
C ILE A 62 3.58 6.22 8.43
N SER A 63 2.88 6.20 7.30
CA SER A 63 1.42 5.97 7.26
C SER A 63 1.04 4.60 7.84
N ARG A 64 1.80 3.55 7.52
CA ARG A 64 1.61 2.22 8.09
C ARG A 64 1.85 2.20 9.59
N ALA A 65 2.87 2.91 10.09
CA ALA A 65 3.14 3.01 11.52
C ALA A 65 2.00 3.73 12.26
N LEU A 66 1.53 4.87 11.73
CA LEU A 66 0.39 5.60 12.28
C LEU A 66 -0.87 4.73 12.32
N LEU A 67 -1.17 4.03 11.22
CA LEU A 67 -2.32 3.12 11.15
C LEU A 67 -2.24 2.04 12.23
N LYS A 68 -1.07 1.41 12.44
CA LYS A 68 -0.87 0.42 13.50
C LYS A 68 -1.15 0.99 14.90
N VAL A 69 -0.67 2.20 15.18
CA VAL A 69 -0.90 2.88 16.47
C VAL A 69 -2.39 3.20 16.66
N SER A 70 -3.06 3.71 15.63
CA SER A 70 -4.49 4.00 15.68
C SER A 70 -5.32 2.76 16.01
N VAL A 71 -4.98 1.61 15.41
CA VAL A 71 -5.64 0.33 15.70
C VAL A 71 -5.42 -0.13 17.13
N ALA A 72 -4.19 -0.02 17.63
CA ALA A 72 -3.87 -0.38 19.01
C ALA A 72 -4.61 0.50 20.03
N THR A 73 -4.85 1.78 19.69
CA THR A 73 -5.56 2.71 20.57
C THR A 73 -7.06 2.42 20.61
N MET A 74 -7.63 1.95 19.49
CA MET A 74 -9.05 1.58 19.43
C MET A 74 -9.39 0.31 20.21
N SER A 75 -8.43 -0.60 20.43
CA SER A 75 -8.64 -1.78 21.28
C SER A 75 -8.62 -1.46 22.79
N VAL A 76 -8.26 -0.23 23.18
CA VAL A 76 -8.12 0.21 24.58
C VAL A 76 -9.34 1.03 25.06
N VAL A 77 -10.34 1.24 24.20
CA VAL A 77 -11.60 1.88 24.62
C VAL A 77 -12.49 0.83 25.29
N VAL A 78 -12.43 0.83 26.62
CA VAL A 78 -13.23 0.04 27.59
C VAL A 78 -14.73 0.29 27.42
#